data_AF-Q5I2C2-F1
#
_entry.id   AF-Q5I2C2-F1
#
_cell.length_a   1.000
_cell.length_b   1.000
_cell.length_c   1.000
_cell.angle_alpha   90.00
_cell.angle_beta   90.00
_cell.angle_gamma   90.00
#
_symmetry.space_group_name_H-M   'P 1'
#
loop_
_entity.id
_entity.type
_entity.pdbx_description
1 polymer ?
#
loop_
_entity_poly.entity_id
_entity_poly.type
_entity_poly.pdbx_seq_one_letter_code
_entity_poly.pdbx_strand_id
1 'polypeptide(L)'
;AMAAVKKAGKHAQGTICYTISPVHTVEGYVKLAGQLLDMGADSIALKDMAALLKPQPAYDIIKAIKDTYGQKTQINLHCHS
;
A
#
# COMPACT_ATOMS: atom_id res chain seq x y z
N ALA A 1 10.93 10.04 7.49
CA ALA A 1 10.15 9.34 8.53
C ALA A 1 10.51 7.86 8.63
N MET A 2 10.36 7.07 7.56
CA MET A 2 10.64 5.61 7.53
C MET A 2 11.97 5.23 8.21
N ALA A 3 13.10 5.81 7.75
CA ALA A 3 14.42 5.53 8.30
C ALA A 3 14.54 5.82 9.81
N ALA A 4 13.85 6.84 10.33
CA ALA A 4 13.86 7.16 11.75
C ALA A 4 13.11 6.11 12.57
N VAL A 5 11.97 5.61 12.08
CA VAL A 5 11.20 4.52 12.70
C VAL A 5 12.03 3.23 12.73
N LYS A 6 12.69 2.90 11.61
CA LYS A 6 13.59 1.75 11.51
C LYS A 6 14.79 1.87 12.45
N LYS A 7 15.42 3.06 12.54
CA LYS A 7 16.52 3.32 13.49
C LYS A 7 16.07 3.18 14.94
N ALA A 8 14.82 3.49 15.26
CA ALA A 8 14.23 3.28 16.58
C ALA A 8 13.85 1.81 16.86
N GLY A 9 14.09 0.89 15.93
CA GLY A 9 13.73 -0.52 16.07
C GLY A 9 12.21 -0.76 16.14
N LYS A 10 11.41 0.12 15.52
CA LYS A 10 9.94 0.05 15.51
C LYS A 10 9.42 -0.36 14.14
N HIS A 11 8.16 -0.76 14.10
CA HIS A 11 7.46 -1.18 12.89
C HIS A 11 7.15 0.02 11.99
N ALA A 12 7.71 0.06 10.78
CA ALA A 12 7.44 1.09 9.80
C ALA A 12 6.36 0.63 8.82
N GLN A 13 5.16 1.21 8.91
CA GLN A 13 4.10 0.96 7.94
C GLN A 13 4.12 2.05 6.86
N GLY A 14 4.46 1.67 5.64
CA GLY A 14 4.41 2.56 4.48
C GLY A 14 2.97 2.69 3.98
N THR A 15 2.52 3.90 3.63
CA THR A 15 1.12 4.15 3.27
C THR A 15 0.99 4.63 1.83
N ILE A 16 0.09 3.97 1.10
CA ILE A 16 -0.40 4.39 -0.22
C ILE A 16 -1.75 5.06 -0.01
N CYS A 17 -1.85 6.35 -0.35
CA CYS A 17 -3.13 7.06 -0.37
C CYS A 17 -3.87 6.75 -1.67
N TYR A 18 -5.00 6.08 -1.57
CA TYR A 18 -5.84 5.70 -2.70
C TYR A 18 -6.61 6.91 -3.25
N THR A 19 -6.72 6.96 -4.57
CA THR A 19 -7.57 7.91 -5.32
C THR A 19 -7.96 7.33 -6.68
N ILE A 20 -8.80 8.05 -7.43
CA ILE A 20 -9.24 7.66 -8.77
C ILE A 20 -8.95 8.80 -9.74
N SER A 21 -8.14 8.53 -10.76
CA SER A 21 -7.99 9.41 -11.91
C SER A 21 -7.42 8.61 -13.09
N PRO A 22 -7.38 9.18 -14.32
CA PRO A 22 -6.86 8.48 -15.51
C PRO A 22 -5.43 7.95 -15.38
N VAL A 23 -4.65 8.43 -14.41
CA VAL A 23 -3.24 8.02 -14.20
C VAL A 23 -3.05 7.07 -13.01
N HIS A 24 -4.09 6.81 -12.22
CA HIS A 24 -4.01 5.89 -11.07
C HIS A 24 -4.47 4.50 -11.49
N THR A 25 -3.52 3.64 -11.83
CA THR A 25 -3.75 2.26 -12.26
C THR A 25 -3.30 1.26 -11.19
N VAL A 26 -3.71 -0.01 -11.34
CA VAL A 26 -3.26 -1.10 -10.46
C VAL A 26 -1.74 -1.20 -10.47
N GLU A 27 -1.12 -1.13 -11.66
CA GLU A 27 0.34 -1.18 -11.83
C GLU A 27 1.03 0.01 -11.15
N GLY A 28 0.40 1.19 -11.20
CA GLY A 28 0.87 2.37 -10.48
C GLY A 28 0.91 2.13 -8.96
N TYR A 29 -0.13 1.52 -8.39
CA TYR A 29 -0.17 1.17 -6.98
C TYR A 29 0.82 0.06 -6.61
N VAL A 30 1.03 -0.94 -7.48
CA VAL A 30 2.07 -1.96 -7.30
C VAL A 30 3.47 -1.32 -7.27
N LYS A 31 3.73 -0.35 -8.16
CA LYS A 31 5.02 0.37 -8.17
C LYS A 31 5.23 1.18 -6.89
N LEU A 32 4.20 1.88 -6.41
CA LEU A 32 4.26 2.61 -5.13
C LEU A 32 4.53 1.67 -3.95
N ALA A 33 3.93 0.49 -3.92
CA ALA A 33 4.19 -0.52 -2.90
C ALA A 33 5.67 -0.95 -2.91
N GLY A 34 6.23 -1.21 -4.09
CA GLY A 34 7.66 -1.55 -4.24
C GLY A 34 8.58 -0.46 -3.70
N GLN A 35 8.31 0.80 -4.05
CA GLN A 35 9.09 1.93 -3.54
C GLN A 35 9.07 2.01 -2.00
N LEU A 36 7.92 1.76 -1.37
CA LEU A 36 7.82 1.73 0.09
C LEU A 36 8.58 0.56 0.72
N LEU A 37 8.54 -0.62 0.10
CA LEU A 37 9.30 -1.79 0.53
C LEU A 37 10.82 -1.56 0.39
N ASP A 38 11.26 -0.99 -0.73
CA ASP A 38 12.67 -0.62 -0.97
C ASP A 38 13.18 0.40 0.05
N MET A 39 12.30 1.30 0.51
CA MET A 39 12.59 2.25 1.59
C MET A 39 12.64 1.61 2.99
N GLY A 40 12.29 0.33 3.11
CA GLY A 40 12.36 -0.45 4.34
C GLY A 40 11.04 -0.58 5.12
N ALA A 41 9.88 -0.42 4.47
CA ALA A 41 8.59 -0.67 5.10
C ALA A 41 8.46 -2.15 5.55
N ASP A 42 7.97 -2.36 6.76
CA ASP A 42 7.67 -3.69 7.31
C ASP A 42 6.29 -4.19 6.85
N SER A 43 5.35 -3.27 6.61
CA SER A 43 4.06 -3.55 5.99
C SER A 43 3.54 -2.34 5.22
N ILE A 44 2.53 -2.57 4.37
CA ILE A 44 1.89 -1.54 3.57
C ILE A 44 0.50 -1.24 4.13
N ALA A 45 0.08 0.02 4.07
CA ALA A 45 -1.31 0.43 4.23
C ALA A 45 -1.87 0.93 2.90
N LEU A 46 -2.99 0.39 2.46
CA LEU A 46 -3.82 0.99 1.41
C LEU A 46 -4.88 1.84 2.10
N LYS A 47 -4.74 3.16 1.99
CA LYS A 47 -5.57 4.13 2.71
C LYS A 47 -6.52 4.82 1.75
N ASP A 48 -7.81 4.54 1.89
CA ASP A 48 -8.89 5.32 1.32
C ASP A 48 -9.50 6.24 2.39
N MET A 49 -9.15 7.52 2.31
CA MET A 49 -9.67 8.57 3.20
C MET A 49 -10.98 9.18 2.72
N ALA A 50 -11.37 8.96 1.46
CA ALA A 50 -12.45 9.66 0.79
C ALA A 50 -13.65 8.74 0.47
N ALA A 51 -13.63 7.49 0.94
CA ALA A 51 -14.66 6.48 0.68
C ALA A 51 -14.89 6.24 -0.82
N LEU A 52 -13.81 6.20 -1.60
CA LEU A 52 -13.82 5.98 -3.06
C LEU A 52 -13.62 4.51 -3.44
N LEU A 53 -13.05 3.69 -2.55
CA LEU A 53 -12.56 2.37 -2.87
C LEU A 53 -13.69 1.35 -2.95
N LYS A 54 -13.90 0.81 -4.15
CA LYS A 54 -14.86 -0.26 -4.40
C LYS A 54 -14.23 -1.64 -4.12
N PRO A 55 -15.03 -2.69 -3.86
CA PRO A 55 -14.51 -4.03 -3.57
C PRO A 55 -13.58 -4.60 -4.65
N GLN A 56 -13.92 -4.46 -5.93
CA GLN A 56 -13.12 -5.06 -7.02
C GLN A 56 -11.73 -4.39 -7.17
N PRO A 57 -11.61 -3.04 -7.28
CA PRO A 57 -10.30 -2.38 -7.25
C PRO A 57 -9.47 -2.71 -6.01
N ALA A 58 -10.09 -2.84 -4.83
CA ALA A 58 -9.38 -3.24 -3.62
C ALA A 58 -8.75 -4.63 -3.77
N TYR A 59 -9.52 -5.59 -4.27
CA TYR A 59 -9.04 -6.95 -4.55
C TYR A 59 -7.90 -6.94 -5.57
N ASP A 60 -8.08 -6.26 -6.70
CA ASP A 60 -7.11 -6.25 -7.80
C ASP A 60 -5.77 -5.66 -7.35
N ILE A 61 -5.80 -4.54 -6.63
CA ILE A 61 -4.59 -3.88 -6.09
C ILE A 61 -3.90 -4.78 -5.06
N ILE A 62 -4.63 -5.29 -4.07
CA ILE A 62 -4.05 -6.11 -2.99
C ILE A 62 -3.46 -7.40 -3.56
N LYS A 63 -4.18 -8.05 -4.48
CA LYS A 63 -3.70 -9.27 -5.15
C LYS A 63 -2.44 -8.98 -5.95
N ALA A 64 -2.43 -7.95 -6.79
CA ALA A 64 -1.28 -7.64 -7.62
C ALA A 64 -0.02 -7.31 -6.80
N ILE A 65 -0.16 -6.60 -5.67
CA ILE A 65 0.96 -6.33 -4.75
C ILE A 65 1.50 -7.64 -4.18
N LYS A 66 0.63 -8.55 -3.71
CA LYS A 66 1.04 -9.84 -3.14
C LYS A 66 1.64 -10.79 -4.16
N ASP A 67 1.11 -10.81 -5.38
CA ASP A 67 1.66 -11.61 -6.47
C ASP A 67 3.06 -11.12 -6.88
N THR A 68 3.30 -9.80 -6.82
CA THR A 68 4.59 -9.19 -7.19
C THR A 68 5.65 -9.30 -6.09
N TYR A 69 5.31 -8.98 -4.83
CA TYR A 69 6.27 -8.87 -3.72
C TYR A 69 6.19 -10.04 -2.72
N GLY A 70 5.32 -11.00 -2.97
CA GLY A 70 5.19 -12.24 -2.20
C GLY A 70 3.90 -12.29 -1.36
N GLN A 71 3.33 -13.48 -1.27
CA GLN A 71 2.03 -13.73 -0.62
C GLN A 71 2.01 -13.39 0.87
N LYS A 72 3.19 -13.32 1.51
CA LYS A 72 3.34 -12.93 2.91
C LYS A 72 3.42 -11.41 3.12
N THR A 73 3.42 -10.61 2.06
CA THR A 73 3.39 -9.14 2.16
C THR A 73 2.15 -8.71 2.93
N GLN A 74 2.37 -8.09 4.09
CA GLN A 74 1.30 -7.61 4.94
C GLN A 74 0.74 -6.30 4.40
N ILE A 75 -0.57 -6.26 4.18
CA ILE A 75 -1.29 -5.09 3.69
C ILE A 75 -2.48 -4.83 4.61
N ASN A 76 -2.49 -3.66 5.25
CA ASN A 76 -3.63 -3.18 6.04
C ASN A 76 -4.50 -2.28 5.16
N LEU A 77 -5.80 -2.53 5.18
CA LEU A 77 -6.77 -1.71 4.47
C LEU A 77 -7.42 -0.72 5.45
N HIS A 78 -7.27 0.57 5.20
CA HIS A 78 -7.99 1.63 5.89
C HIS A 78 -9.02 2.21 4.93
N CYS A 79 -10.30 2.17 5.29
CA CYS A 79 -11.38 2.71 4.47
C CYS A 79 -12.35 3.50 5.34
N HIS A 80 -12.90 4.58 4.79
CA HIS A 80 -14.01 5.32 5.39
C HIS A 80 -15.35 4.79 4.84
N SER A 81 -16.41 5.03 5.61
CA SER A 81 -17.80 4.77 5.22
C SER A 81 -18.40 5.97 4.50
#